data_AF-A0A3D4ZJ87-F1
#
_entry.id   AF-A0A3D4ZJ87-F1
#
_cell.length_a   1.000
_cell.length_b   1.000
_cell.length_c   1.000
_cell.angle_alpha   90.00
_cell.angle_beta   90.00
_cell.angle_gamma   90.00
#
_symmetry.space_group_name_H-M   'P 1'
#
loop_
_entity.id
_entity.type
_entity.pdbx_description
1 polymer ?
#
loop_
_entity_poly.entity_id
_entity_poly.type
_entity_poly.pdbx_seq_one_letter_code
_entity_poly.pdbx_strand_id
1 'polypeptide(L)'
;MEHISRTWRRIQLCKAAYCGFLLCLLCLLVPSDLRAAISLQTPSTDVVIVIEPLPFNTLDASLLIPICDVSLVAKHPGFGRVYIEHTPLSSPLEMVMYQLVSENGLDFERSEPFLYYVQGALHEEVSIGRLWARLIKPFKGDAQQYSSTLRLNLVLEK
;
A
#
# COMPACT_ATOMS: atom_id res chain seq x y z
N MET A 1 2.15 -64.87 6.78
CA MET A 1 2.63 -63.62 7.43
C MET A 1 2.55 -62.45 6.43
N GLU A 2 1.36 -62.10 5.91
CA GLU A 2 1.21 -61.05 4.87
C GLU A 2 0.36 -59.85 5.31
N HIS A 3 -0.22 -59.88 6.50
CA HIS A 3 -1.17 -58.87 6.97
C HIS A 3 -0.52 -57.55 7.46
N ILE A 4 0.79 -57.57 7.74
CA ILE A 4 1.52 -56.45 8.35
C ILE A 4 1.98 -55.42 7.30
N SER A 5 2.20 -55.83 6.04
CA SER A 5 2.70 -54.93 4.98
C SER A 5 1.65 -53.94 4.48
N ARG A 6 0.37 -54.34 4.47
CA ARG A 6 -0.75 -53.51 3.98
C ARG A 6 -1.15 -52.41 4.96
N THR A 7 -1.04 -52.67 6.27
CA THR A 7 -1.31 -51.68 7.32
C THR A 7 -0.26 -50.58 7.36
N TRP A 8 1.03 -50.93 7.20
CA TRP A 8 2.13 -49.96 7.13
C TRP A 8 2.02 -49.01 5.93
N ARG A 9 1.64 -49.51 4.75
CA ARG A 9 1.39 -48.68 3.56
C ARG A 9 0.23 -47.70 3.75
N ARG A 10 -0.85 -48.13 4.39
CA ARG A 10 -2.01 -47.26 4.71
C ARG A 10 -1.64 -46.17 5.72
N ILE A 11 -0.83 -46.48 6.73
CA ILE A 11 -0.37 -45.50 7.71
C ILE A 11 0.54 -44.45 7.05
N GLN A 12 1.41 -44.84 6.12
CA GLN A 12 2.25 -43.88 5.38
C GLN A 12 1.44 -42.99 4.42
N LEU A 13 0.42 -43.54 3.74
CA LEU A 13 -0.50 -42.76 2.89
C LEU A 13 -1.33 -41.76 3.71
N CYS A 14 -1.83 -42.16 4.88
CA CYS A 14 -2.52 -41.24 5.78
C CYS A 14 -1.59 -40.11 6.26
N LYS A 15 -0.34 -40.42 6.63
CA LYS A 15 0.64 -39.39 7.03
C LYS A 15 0.96 -38.41 5.89
N ALA A 16 1.10 -38.91 4.67
CA ALA A 16 1.34 -38.06 3.49
C ALA A 16 0.13 -37.17 3.18
N ALA A 17 -1.10 -37.69 3.30
CA ALA A 17 -2.33 -36.92 3.12
C ALA A 17 -2.49 -35.85 4.20
N TYR A 18 -2.20 -36.18 5.47
CA TYR A 18 -2.20 -35.20 6.56
C TYR A 18 -1.14 -34.12 6.37
N CYS A 19 0.09 -34.48 5.98
CA CYS A 19 1.12 -33.50 5.65
C CYS A 19 0.68 -32.59 4.50
N GLY A 20 0.15 -33.15 3.41
CA GLY A 20 -0.34 -32.37 2.27
C GLY A 20 -1.46 -31.40 2.66
N PHE A 21 -2.41 -31.86 3.47
CA PHE A 21 -3.50 -31.02 3.99
C PHE A 21 -2.98 -29.89 4.88
N LEU A 22 -2.03 -30.18 5.77
CA LEU A 22 -1.45 -29.21 6.70
C LEU A 22 -0.61 -28.15 5.96
N LEU A 23 0.12 -28.57 4.91
CA LEU A 23 0.88 -27.67 4.04
C LEU A 23 -0.05 -26.75 3.23
N CYS A 24 -1.19 -27.28 2.75
CA CYS A 24 -2.20 -26.48 2.07
C CYS A 24 -2.85 -25.43 2.99
N LEU A 25 -3.12 -25.82 4.24
CA LEU A 25 -3.63 -24.90 5.28
C LEU A 25 -2.61 -23.81 5.64
N LEU A 26 -1.32 -24.14 5.69
CA LEU A 26 -0.25 -23.16 5.92
C LEU A 26 -0.12 -22.16 4.76
N CYS A 27 -0.32 -22.60 3.51
CA CYS A 27 -0.33 -21.69 2.35
C CYS A 27 -1.54 -20.72 2.35
N LEU A 28 -2.67 -21.13 2.93
CA LEU A 28 -3.85 -20.27 3.10
C LEU A 28 -3.72 -19.28 4.26
N LEU A 29 -2.75 -19.50 5.16
CA LEU A 29 -2.43 -18.65 6.30
C LEU A 29 -1.42 -17.56 5.98
N VAL A 30 -0.92 -17.47 4.73
CA VAL A 30 -0.11 -16.33 4.31
C VAL A 30 -1.03 -15.11 4.30
N PRO A 31 -0.85 -14.13 5.20
CA PRO A 31 -1.62 -12.90 5.14
C PRO A 31 -1.31 -12.24 3.79
N SER A 32 -2.31 -12.21 2.91
CA SER A 32 -2.24 -11.45 1.67
C SER A 32 -2.44 -9.98 2.01
N ASP A 33 -1.48 -9.38 2.72
CA ASP A 33 -1.33 -7.93 2.74
C ASP A 33 -0.82 -7.54 1.36
N LEU A 34 -1.76 -7.49 0.41
CA LEU A 34 -1.55 -7.03 -0.96
C LEU A 34 -1.20 -5.53 -0.88
N ARG A 35 0.08 -5.24 -0.72
CA ARG A 35 0.62 -3.88 -0.78
C ARG A 35 0.68 -3.46 -2.24
N ALA A 36 0.09 -2.31 -2.56
CA ALA A 36 0.24 -1.75 -3.89
C ALA A 36 1.61 -1.09 -3.97
N ALA A 37 2.55 -1.70 -4.70
CA ALA A 37 3.88 -1.11 -4.92
C ALA A 37 4.02 -0.67 -6.38
N ILE A 38 4.42 0.58 -6.59
CA ILE A 38 4.78 1.13 -7.90
C ILE A 38 6.31 1.13 -7.98
N SER A 39 6.87 0.24 -8.79
CA SER A 39 8.31 0.18 -9.05
C SER A 39 8.67 1.06 -10.25
N LEU A 40 9.48 2.09 -10.03
CA LEU A 40 10.04 2.93 -11.08
C LEU A 40 11.44 2.43 -11.40
N GLN A 41 11.58 1.78 -12.57
CA GLN A 41 12.86 1.31 -13.08
C GLN A 41 13.43 2.37 -14.03
N THR A 42 14.55 2.99 -13.66
CA THR A 42 15.37 3.79 -14.58
C THR A 42 16.74 3.15 -14.71
N PRO A 43 17.47 3.32 -15.84
CA PRO A 43 18.76 2.65 -16.07
C PRO A 43 19.83 2.89 -15.00
N SER A 44 19.67 3.93 -14.17
CA SER A 44 20.61 4.33 -13.13
C SER A 44 20.09 4.20 -11.69
N THR A 45 18.80 3.94 -11.50
CA THR A 45 18.15 4.01 -10.19
C THR A 45 16.89 3.16 -10.17
N ASP A 46 16.92 2.09 -9.37
CA ASP A 46 15.73 1.36 -8.98
C ASP A 46 15.15 2.03 -7.73
N VAL A 47 13.96 2.63 -7.88
CA VAL A 47 13.21 3.20 -6.76
C VAL A 47 11.81 2.58 -6.75
N VAL A 48 11.37 2.12 -5.58
CA VAL A 48 10.04 1.54 -5.39
C VAL A 48 9.25 2.45 -4.45
N ILE A 49 8.06 2.86 -4.89
CA ILE A 49 7.07 3.54 -4.06
C ILE A 49 6.10 2.50 -3.53
N VAL A 50 5.99 2.37 -2.21
CA VAL A 50 5.06 1.45 -1.57
C VAL A 50 3.87 2.24 -1.04
N ILE A 51 2.66 1.75 -1.37
CA ILE A 51 1.38 2.32 -0.94
C ILE A 51 0.65 1.24 -0.14
N GLU A 52 0.43 1.54 1.14
CA GLU A 52 -0.30 0.63 2.04
C GLU A 52 -1.72 1.14 2.26
N PRO A 53 -2.76 0.35 1.90
CA PRO A 53 -4.14 0.75 2.07
C PRO A 53 -4.51 0.78 3.55
N LEU A 54 -5.29 1.78 3.95
CA LEU A 54 -5.79 1.91 5.33
C LEU A 54 -7.26 1.51 5.41
N PRO A 55 -7.68 0.78 6.46
CA PRO A 55 -9.08 0.51 6.70
C PRO A 55 -9.80 1.82 7.04
N PHE A 56 -10.83 2.17 6.27
CA PHE A 56 -11.67 3.34 6.51
C PHE A 56 -13.08 2.91 6.93
N ASN A 57 -13.52 3.38 8.09
CA ASN A 57 -14.90 3.20 8.55
C ASN A 57 -15.78 4.32 8.01
N THR A 58 -16.68 3.98 7.08
CA THR A 58 -17.58 4.94 6.42
C THR A 58 -18.68 5.48 7.34
N LEU A 59 -18.89 4.89 8.51
CA LEU A 59 -19.87 5.33 9.50
C LEU A 59 -19.43 6.58 10.27
N ASP A 60 -18.13 6.90 10.25
CA ASP A 60 -17.62 8.10 10.87
C ASP A 60 -17.80 9.28 9.91
N ALA A 61 -18.60 10.27 10.32
CA ALA A 61 -18.82 11.53 9.60
C ALA A 61 -17.58 12.47 9.64
N SER A 62 -16.39 11.88 9.59
CA SER A 62 -15.13 12.61 9.59
C SER A 62 -14.91 13.30 8.25
N LEU A 63 -14.60 14.59 8.30
CA LEU A 63 -14.09 15.34 7.15
C LEU A 63 -12.64 14.97 6.83
N LEU A 64 -11.99 14.14 7.65
CA LEU A 64 -10.63 13.68 7.45
C LEU A 64 -10.62 12.17 7.22
N ILE A 65 -10.19 11.76 6.03
CA ILE A 65 -10.24 10.37 5.58
C ILE A 65 -8.80 9.88 5.40
N PRO A 66 -8.39 8.80 6.09
CA PRO A 66 -7.09 8.18 5.85
C PRO A 66 -7.10 7.55 4.46
N ILE A 67 -6.05 7.80 3.67
CA ILE A 67 -5.91 7.23 2.33
C ILE A 67 -4.95 6.05 2.38
N CYS A 68 -3.68 6.33 2.65
CA CYS A 68 -2.60 5.35 2.64
C CYS A 68 -1.36 5.86 3.37
N ASP A 69 -0.50 4.92 3.72
CA ASP A 69 0.89 5.20 4.09
C ASP A 69 1.77 5.09 2.85
N VAL A 70 2.68 6.06 2.69
CA VAL A 70 3.61 6.12 1.56
C VAL A 70 5.05 6.01 2.06
N SER A 71 5.79 5.06 1.48
CA SER A 71 7.24 4.96 1.65
C SER A 71 7.95 4.86 0.31
N LEU A 72 9.20 5.31 0.30
CA LEU A 72 10.11 5.25 -0.84
C LEU A 72 11.28 4.35 -0.50
N VAL A 73 11.48 3.31 -1.29
CA VAL A 73 12.61 2.39 -1.15
C VAL A 73 13.58 2.66 -2.29
N ALA A 74 14.76 3.18 -1.96
CA ALA A 74 15.80 3.50 -2.94
C ALA A 74 16.95 2.50 -2.84
N LYS A 75 17.35 1.93 -3.99
CA LYS A 75 18.51 1.02 -4.02
C LYS A 75 19.86 1.71 -3.96
N HIS A 76 19.93 3.02 -4.23
CA HIS A 76 21.16 3.78 -4.32
C HIS A 76 21.05 5.14 -3.62
N PRO A 77 22.18 5.71 -3.17
CA PRO A 77 22.23 7.09 -2.70
C PRO A 77 21.68 8.06 -3.75
N GLY A 78 20.98 9.08 -3.29
CA GLY A 78 20.40 10.09 -4.16
C GLY A 78 19.54 11.05 -3.39
N PHE A 79 19.13 12.12 -4.09
CA PHE A 79 18.24 13.12 -3.56
C PHE A 79 17.26 13.56 -4.62
N GLY A 80 16.10 14.05 -4.18
CA GLY A 80 15.09 14.56 -5.09
C GLY A 80 13.77 14.75 -4.39
N ARG A 81 12.71 14.85 -5.18
CA ARG A 81 11.43 15.42 -4.77
C ARG A 81 10.27 14.51 -5.15
N VAL A 82 9.35 14.29 -4.22
CA VAL A 82 8.08 13.62 -4.49
C VAL A 82 6.96 14.66 -4.58
N TYR A 83 6.23 14.63 -5.69
CA TYR A 83 5.04 15.44 -5.94
C TYR A 83 3.82 14.54 -5.98
N ILE A 84 2.70 15.05 -5.48
CA ILE A 84 1.43 14.33 -5.46
C ILE A 84 0.39 15.19 -6.15
N GLU A 85 -0.22 14.64 -7.20
CA GLU A 85 -1.37 15.24 -7.87
C GLU A 85 -2.61 14.38 -7.61
N HIS A 86 -3.78 15.00 -7.64
CA HIS A 86 -5.01 14.27 -7.47
C HIS A 86 -6.19 14.85 -8.25
N THR A 87 -7.17 14.00 -8.53
CA THR A 87 -8.48 14.44 -9.01
C THR A 87 -9.41 14.68 -7.82
N PRO A 88 -10.48 15.48 -7.97
CA PRO A 88 -11.56 15.52 -6.99
C PRO A 88 -12.15 14.12 -6.75
N LEU A 89 -12.84 13.94 -5.62
CA LEU A 89 -13.66 12.76 -5.39
C LEU A 89 -14.93 12.89 -6.24
N SER A 90 -15.18 11.92 -7.10
CA SER A 90 -16.33 11.92 -7.99
C SER A 90 -17.20 10.68 -7.81
N SER A 91 -18.51 10.89 -7.75
CA SER A 91 -19.54 9.87 -7.93
C SER A 91 -20.38 10.23 -9.16
N PRO A 92 -21.31 9.37 -9.61
CA PRO A 92 -22.23 9.70 -10.69
C PRO A 92 -23.12 10.92 -10.41
N LEU A 93 -23.27 11.32 -9.15
CA LEU A 93 -24.24 12.34 -8.71
C LEU A 93 -23.58 13.66 -8.29
N GLU A 94 -22.33 13.63 -7.80
CA GLU A 94 -21.63 14.86 -7.43
C GLU A 94 -20.10 14.73 -7.48
N MET A 95 -19.46 15.89 -7.41
CA MET A 95 -18.03 16.03 -7.14
C MET A 95 -17.80 16.68 -5.78
N VAL A 96 -16.78 16.19 -5.07
CA VAL A 96 -16.35 16.68 -3.77
C VAL A 96 -14.86 17.02 -3.86
N MET A 97 -14.56 18.30 -3.71
CA MET A 97 -13.18 18.76 -3.59
C MET A 97 -12.65 18.39 -2.20
N TYR A 98 -11.38 18.01 -2.16
CA TYR A 98 -10.66 17.72 -0.94
C TYR A 98 -9.23 18.25 -1.07
N GLN A 99 -8.57 18.41 0.07
CA GLN A 99 -7.15 18.77 0.14
C GLN A 99 -6.37 17.56 0.64
N LEU A 100 -5.20 17.33 0.08
CA LEU A 100 -4.26 16.36 0.63
C LEU A 100 -3.51 16.98 1.80
N VAL A 101 -3.54 16.30 2.96
CA VAL A 101 -2.81 16.73 4.16
C VAL A 101 -2.02 15.59 4.78
N SER A 102 -0.86 15.92 5.34
CA SER A 102 -0.02 14.96 6.06
C SER A 102 -0.60 14.64 7.43
N GLU A 103 -0.07 13.62 8.08
CA GLU A 103 -0.38 13.32 9.49
C GLU A 103 -0.16 14.53 10.42
N ASN A 104 0.81 15.38 10.09
CA ASN A 104 1.11 16.61 10.84
C ASN A 104 0.26 17.82 10.40
N GLY A 105 -0.70 17.64 9.50
CA GLY A 105 -1.59 18.68 9.01
C GLY A 105 -0.98 19.61 7.94
N LEU A 106 0.25 19.35 7.49
CA LEU A 106 0.87 20.05 6.35
C LEU A 106 0.09 19.78 5.07
N ASP A 107 -0.20 20.83 4.31
CA ASP A 107 -0.94 20.80 3.04
C ASP A 107 -0.01 20.40 1.90
N PHE A 108 -0.20 19.22 1.30
CA PHE A 108 0.70 18.72 0.25
C PHE A 108 0.68 19.57 -1.03
N GLU A 109 -0.36 20.37 -1.27
CA GLU A 109 -0.45 21.23 -2.46
C GLU A 109 0.36 22.52 -2.30
N ARG A 110 0.58 22.95 -1.04
CA ARG A 110 1.25 24.21 -0.71
C ARG A 110 2.62 24.04 -0.05
N SER A 111 2.83 22.89 0.59
CA SER A 111 4.09 22.56 1.27
C SER A 111 5.10 22.10 0.23
N GLU A 112 6.37 22.40 0.48
CA GLU A 112 7.47 21.99 -0.39
C GLU A 112 7.41 20.48 -0.69
N PRO A 113 7.82 20.06 -1.89
CA PRO A 113 7.86 18.65 -2.25
C PRO A 113 8.70 17.86 -1.25
N PHE A 114 8.29 16.63 -0.96
CA PHE A 114 8.99 15.78 -0.01
C PHE A 114 10.39 15.53 -0.53
N LEU A 115 11.37 16.08 0.18
CA LEU A 115 12.78 15.85 -0.09
C LEU A 115 13.11 14.44 0.40
N TYR A 116 13.37 13.54 -0.54
CA TYR A 116 14.01 12.28 -0.20
C TYR A 116 15.52 12.51 -0.23
N TYR A 117 16.21 11.95 0.75
CA TYR A 117 17.66 12.00 0.81
C TYR A 117 18.17 10.67 1.35
N VAL A 118 18.96 9.99 0.54
CA VAL A 118 19.52 8.67 0.83
C VAL A 118 21.04 8.81 0.76
N GLN A 119 21.70 8.69 1.92
CA GLN A 119 23.16 8.77 2.02
C GLN A 119 23.82 7.38 2.16
N GLY A 120 23.04 6.37 2.55
CA GLY A 120 23.54 5.08 3.03
C GLY A 120 23.94 4.08 1.95
N ALA A 121 24.32 2.88 2.39
CA ALA A 121 24.51 1.72 1.51
C ALA A 121 23.17 1.27 0.87
N LEU A 122 23.28 0.42 -0.15
CA LEU A 122 22.16 -0.14 -0.93
C LEU A 122 20.90 -0.47 -0.09
N HIS A 123 19.73 -0.03 -0.57
CA HIS A 123 18.38 -0.27 -0.02
C HIS A 123 18.07 0.48 1.29
N GLU A 124 17.75 1.77 1.17
CA GLU A 124 17.19 2.57 2.27
C GLU A 124 15.69 2.79 2.03
N GLU A 125 14.87 2.56 3.07
CA GLU A 125 13.44 2.90 3.08
C GLU A 125 13.24 4.25 3.79
N VAL A 126 12.69 5.21 3.05
CA VAL A 126 12.36 6.55 3.53
C VAL A 126 10.85 6.64 3.69
N SER A 127 10.38 6.87 4.92
CA SER A 127 8.97 7.13 5.17
C SER A 127 8.62 8.54 4.70
N ILE A 128 7.71 8.64 3.74
CA ILE A 128 7.14 9.92 3.28
C ILE A 128 6.02 10.35 4.23
N GLY A 129 5.29 9.37 4.77
CA GLY A 129 4.26 9.56 5.80
C GLY A 129 2.86 9.18 5.31
N ARG A 130 1.88 9.44 6.18
CA ARG A 130 0.46 9.14 5.89
C ARG A 130 -0.19 10.25 5.08
N LEU A 131 -0.89 9.87 4.02
CA LEU A 131 -1.77 10.74 3.25
C LEU A 131 -3.18 10.73 3.83
N TRP A 132 -3.73 11.92 4.05
CA TRP A 132 -5.11 12.12 4.44
C TRP A 132 -5.81 13.00 3.42
N ALA A 133 -7.07 12.68 3.11
CA ALA A 133 -7.97 13.57 2.40
C ALA A 133 -8.77 14.39 3.40
N ARG A 134 -8.61 15.71 3.39
CA ARG A 134 -9.47 16.65 4.11
C ARG A 134 -10.58 17.13 3.18
N LEU A 135 -11.79 16.64 3.41
CA LEU A 135 -12.98 17.06 2.69
C LEU A 135 -13.44 18.45 3.14
N ILE A 136 -13.92 19.25 2.19
CA ILE A 136 -14.55 20.55 2.48
C ILE A 136 -15.97 20.36 3.03
N LYS A 137 -16.65 19.29 2.60
CA LYS A 137 -18.01 18.91 2.99
C LYS A 137 -18.11 17.38 3.13
N PRO A 138 -19.02 16.85 3.94
CA PRO A 138 -19.25 15.41 4.01
C PRO A 138 -19.81 14.87 2.69
N PHE A 139 -19.66 13.57 2.46
CA PHE A 139 -20.26 12.88 1.33
C PHE A 139 -21.79 12.96 1.36
N LYS A 140 -22.42 13.00 0.18
CA LYS A 140 -23.86 12.79 0.06
C LYS A 140 -24.13 11.33 -0.33
N GLY A 141 -24.59 10.55 0.65
CA GLY A 141 -24.89 9.14 0.44
C GLY A 141 -23.69 8.25 0.78
N ASP A 142 -23.51 7.17 0.02
CA ASP A 142 -22.50 6.16 0.33
C ASP A 142 -21.11 6.59 -0.14
N ALA A 143 -20.17 6.68 0.80
CA ALA A 143 -18.77 7.01 0.56
C ALA A 143 -18.08 6.05 -0.41
N GLN A 144 -18.52 4.78 -0.48
CA GLN A 144 -17.92 3.78 -1.38
C GLN A 144 -18.17 4.05 -2.87
N GLN A 145 -19.11 4.93 -3.20
CA GLN A 145 -19.42 5.30 -4.58
C GLN A 145 -18.50 6.40 -5.12
N TYR A 146 -17.65 6.99 -4.26
CA TYR A 146 -16.71 8.02 -4.65
C TYR A 146 -15.39 7.40 -5.03
N SER A 147 -14.80 7.92 -6.11
CA SER A 147 -13.48 7.55 -6.56
C SER A 147 -12.65 8.80 -6.83
N SER A 148 -11.35 8.71 -6.59
CA SER A 148 -10.37 9.72 -6.93
C SER A 148 -9.10 9.01 -7.39
N THR A 149 -8.37 9.65 -8.30
CA THR A 149 -7.06 9.17 -8.75
C THR A 149 -5.98 10.01 -8.08
N LEU A 150 -5.03 9.35 -7.44
CA LEU A 150 -3.80 9.94 -6.92
C LEU A 150 -2.63 9.58 -7.85
N ARG A 151 -1.79 10.55 -8.18
CA ARG A 151 -0.57 10.37 -8.96
C ARG A 151 0.62 10.83 -8.15
N LEU A 152 1.51 9.88 -7.84
CA LEU A 152 2.79 10.14 -7.18
C LEU A 152 3.87 10.26 -8.26
N ASN A 153 4.54 11.41 -8.30
CA ASN A 153 5.61 11.69 -9.23
C ASN A 153 6.92 11.86 -8.45
N LEU A 154 7.92 11.04 -8.78
CA LEU A 154 9.25 11.14 -8.21
C LEU A 154 10.17 11.83 -9.23
N VAL A 155 10.78 12.94 -8.82
CA VAL A 155 11.80 13.65 -9.59
C VAL A 155 13.14 13.45 -8.89
N LEU A 156 14.04 12.71 -9.53
CA LEU A 156 15.40 12.51 -9.06
C LEU A 156 16.25 13.71 -9.47
N GLU A 157 17.05 14.23 -8.56
CA GLU A 157 18.00 15.31 -8.83
C GLU A 157 19.41 14.75 -9.05
N LYS A 158 20.17 15.44 -9.91
CA LYS A 158 21.55 15.08 -10.27
C LYS A 158 22.55 15.99 -9.58
#